data_AF-A0A9C6X959-F1
#
_entry.id   AF-A0A9C6X959-F1
#
_cell.length_a   1.000
_cell.length_b   1.000
_cell.length_c   1.000
_cell.angle_alpha   90.00
_cell.angle_beta   90.00
_cell.angle_gamma   90.00
#
_symmetry.space_group_name_H-M   'P 1'
#
loop_
_entity.id
_entity.type
_entity.pdbx_description
1 polymer ?
#
loop_
_entity_poly.entity_id
_entity_poly.type
_entity_poly.pdbx_seq_one_letter_code
_entity_poly.pdbx_strand_id
1 'polypeptide(L)'
;MVGQVVVAIGQVFMLFLPPRLASVWFGPDQVSLACSLGFIGILIGNAAGMCIPPLLVPNSKDIAQVGADLRSMFLGMAACTTASLVVQLAREDRCMFQEEPPLPPSPAQQLQRDREDEGQTDEFWTSLRRLLADKQFMLMLVSWSLNVGVYCAINTLLSQLILPHHPVNVAIAPA
;
A
#
# COMPACT_ATOMS: atom_id res chain seq x y z
N MET A 1 -5.75 -9.14 16.61
CA MET A 1 -6.59 -9.46 15.43
C MET A 1 -7.43 -8.28 14.97
N VAL A 2 -8.22 -7.63 15.84
CA VAL A 2 -9.01 -6.43 15.46
C VAL A 2 -8.17 -5.31 14.83
N GLY A 3 -7.02 -4.96 15.42
CA GLY A 3 -6.15 -3.91 14.86
C GLY A 3 -5.59 -4.23 13.47
N GLN A 4 -5.32 -5.51 13.17
CA GLN A 4 -4.86 -5.93 11.85
C GLN A 4 -5.94 -5.77 10.79
N VAL A 5 -7.20 -6.05 11.13
CA VAL A 5 -8.34 -5.84 10.22
C VAL A 5 -8.53 -4.36 9.91
N VAL A 6 -8.42 -3.49 10.92
CA VAL A 6 -8.51 -2.03 10.71
C VAL A 6 -7.39 -1.52 9.81
N VAL A 7 -6.16 -1.98 10.03
CA VAL A 7 -5.01 -1.62 9.18
C VAL A 7 -5.20 -2.13 7.75
N ALA A 8 -5.67 -3.36 7.58
CA ALA A 8 -5.94 -3.93 6.26
C ALA A 8 -6.98 -3.12 5.49
N ILE A 9 -8.06 -2.69 6.14
CA ILE A 9 -9.07 -1.80 5.54
C ILE A 9 -8.42 -0.47 5.14
N GLY A 10 -7.60 0.13 6.00
CA GLY A 10 -6.89 1.38 5.72
C GLY A 10 -5.91 1.29 4.53
N GLN A 11 -5.22 0.16 4.39
CA GLN A 11 -4.28 -0.07 3.29
C GLN A 11 -4.96 -0.04 1.91
N VAL A 12 -6.19 -0.52 1.83
CA VAL A 12 -6.99 -0.47 0.58
C VAL A 12 -7.18 0.98 0.13
N PHE A 13 -7.53 1.88 1.06
CA PHE A 13 -7.68 3.30 0.74
C PHE A 13 -6.37 3.95 0.30
N MET A 14 -5.26 3.65 0.98
CA MET A 14 -3.94 4.16 0.58
C MET A 14 -3.49 3.70 -0.80
N LEU A 15 -3.92 2.51 -1.26
CA LEU A 15 -3.58 2.00 -2.58
C LEU A 15 -4.36 2.70 -3.70
N PHE A 16 -5.62 3.09 -3.45
CA PHE A 16 -6.49 3.73 -4.43
C PHE A 16 -6.41 5.26 -4.42
N LEU A 17 -5.83 5.86 -3.38
CA LEU A 17 -5.68 7.30 -3.28
C LEU A 17 -4.74 7.90 -4.35
N PRO A 18 -3.55 7.33 -4.65
CA PRO A 18 -2.66 7.89 -5.67
C PRO A 18 -3.24 7.91 -7.08
N PRO A 19 -3.88 6.83 -7.60
CA PRO A 19 -4.56 6.88 -8.90
C PRO A 19 -5.69 7.92 -8.93
N ARG A 20 -6.49 7.99 -7.86
CA ARG A 20 -7.60 8.95 -7.76
C ARG A 20 -7.08 10.39 -7.75
N LEU A 21 -6.13 10.69 -6.87
CA LEU A 21 -5.52 12.02 -6.77
C LEU A 21 -4.81 12.40 -8.07
N ALA A 22 -4.10 11.45 -8.68
CA ALA A 22 -3.42 11.69 -9.94
C ALA A 22 -4.41 12.01 -11.08
N SER A 23 -5.56 11.32 -11.12
CA SER A 23 -6.60 11.56 -12.13
C SER A 23 -7.33 12.90 -11.96
N VAL A 24 -7.34 13.48 -10.76
CA VAL A 24 -7.98 14.77 -10.48
C VAL A 24 -7.00 15.93 -10.75
N TRP A 25 -5.72 15.75 -10.44
CA TRP A 25 -4.71 16.81 -10.51
C TRP A 25 -3.87 16.83 -11.79
N PHE A 26 -3.72 15.69 -12.48
CA PHE A 26 -2.88 15.57 -13.68
C PHE A 26 -3.71 15.15 -14.90
N GLY A 27 -3.36 15.69 -16.07
CA GLY A 27 -3.98 15.29 -17.33
C GLY A 27 -3.67 13.84 -17.72
N PRO A 28 -4.46 13.23 -18.65
CA PRO A 28 -4.44 11.79 -18.95
C PRO A 28 -3.05 11.22 -19.30
N ASP A 29 -2.19 12.01 -19.95
CA ASP A 29 -0.82 11.60 -20.31
C ASP A 29 0.14 11.56 -19.11
N GLN A 30 -0.15 12.29 -18.03
CA GLN A 30 0.72 12.40 -16.84
C GLN A 30 0.20 11.60 -15.63
N VAL A 31 -1.06 11.14 -15.65
CA VAL A 31 -1.63 10.29 -14.58
C VAL A 31 -0.81 9.02 -14.36
N SER A 32 -0.38 8.37 -15.45
CA SER A 32 0.41 7.12 -15.36
C SER A 32 1.78 7.35 -14.71
N LEU A 33 2.42 8.49 -14.99
CA LEU A 33 3.72 8.84 -14.39
C LEU A 33 3.58 9.19 -12.90
N ALA A 34 2.57 9.99 -12.54
CA ALA A 34 2.27 10.32 -11.14
C ALA A 34 1.90 9.07 -10.32
N CYS A 35 1.09 8.17 -10.88
CA CYS A 35 0.72 6.90 -10.26
C CYS A 35 1.95 5.98 -10.09
N SER A 36 2.82 5.91 -11.09
CA SER A 36 4.04 5.10 -11.04
C SER A 36 5.01 5.58 -9.96
N LEU A 37 5.20 6.91 -9.83
CA LEU A 37 5.99 7.50 -8.74
C LEU A 37 5.39 7.20 -7.37
N GLY A 38 4.06 7.25 -7.23
CA GLY A 38 3.37 6.84 -6.01
C GLY A 38 3.65 5.38 -5.64
N PHE A 39 3.64 4.48 -6.62
CA PHE A 39 3.97 3.06 -6.42
C PHE A 39 5.43 2.83 -6.04
N ILE A 40 6.37 3.59 -6.61
CA ILE A 40 7.80 3.51 -6.26
C ILE A 40 8.01 3.81 -4.76
N GLY A 41 7.27 4.78 -4.21
CA GLY A 41 7.31 5.07 -2.76
C GLY A 41 6.90 3.87 -1.91
N ILE A 42 5.86 3.14 -2.32
CA ILE A 42 5.40 1.93 -1.63
C ILE A 42 6.48 0.83 -1.69
N LEU A 43 7.12 0.65 -2.84
CA LEU A 43 8.19 -0.34 -3.01
C LEU A 43 9.39 -0.06 -2.11
N ILE A 44 9.81 1.20 -2.00
CA ILE A 44 10.90 1.63 -1.10
C ILE A 44 10.50 1.37 0.37
N GLY A 45 9.26 1.70 0.73
CA GLY A 45 8.72 1.43 2.06
C GLY A 45 8.75 -0.06 2.43
N ASN A 46 8.35 -0.94 1.50
CA ASN A 46 8.41 -2.38 1.70
C ASN A 46 9.85 -2.89 1.86
N ALA A 47 10.80 -2.39 1.06
CA ALA A 47 12.20 -2.75 1.18
C ALA A 47 12.78 -2.32 2.55
N ALA A 48 12.49 -1.09 2.98
CA ALA A 48 12.90 -0.60 4.29
C ALA A 48 12.27 -1.42 5.43
N GLY A 49 10.98 -1.78 5.29
CA GLY A 49 10.25 -2.60 6.26
C GLY A 49 10.80 -4.02 6.42
N MET A 50 11.51 -4.56 5.42
CA MET A 50 12.21 -5.84 5.54
C MET A 50 13.61 -5.72 6.16
N CYS A 51 14.28 -4.58 6.00
CA CYS A 51 15.65 -4.37 6.50
C CYS A 51 15.70 -3.82 7.94
N ILE A 52 14.75 -2.97 8.32
CA ILE A 52 14.73 -2.32 9.65
C ILE A 52 14.55 -3.33 10.80
N PRO A 53 13.61 -4.30 10.75
CA PRO A 53 13.43 -5.27 11.82
C PRO A 53 14.67 -6.12 12.16
N PRO A 54 15.39 -6.72 11.18
CA PRO A 54 16.58 -7.50 11.48
C PRO A 54 17.79 -6.65 11.89
N LEU A 55 17.84 -5.37 11.50
CA LEU A 55 18.91 -4.45 11.93
C LEU A 55 18.70 -3.94 13.36
N LEU A 56 17.45 -3.76 13.80
CA LEU A 56 17.12 -3.16 15.09
C LEU A 56 16.93 -4.19 16.21
N VAL A 57 16.57 -5.43 15.89
CA VAL A 57 16.38 -6.51 16.87
C VAL A 57 17.50 -7.55 16.75
N PRO A 58 18.63 -7.39 17.45
CA PRO A 58 19.62 -8.46 17.54
C PRO A 58 19.00 -9.66 18.27
N ASN A 59 19.17 -10.86 17.71
CA ASN A 59 18.69 -12.11 18.28
C ASN A 59 19.28 -12.32 19.69
N SER A 60 18.51 -11.93 20.71
CA SER A 60 18.82 -12.10 22.12
C SER A 60 17.96 -13.24 22.67
N LYS A 61 18.51 -14.07 23.56
CA LYS A 61 17.84 -15.27 24.10
C LYS A 61 16.65 -14.96 25.01
N ASP A 62 16.48 -13.70 25.44
CA ASP A 62 15.38 -13.27 26.29
C ASP A 62 14.17 -12.78 25.47
N ILE A 63 13.11 -13.59 25.45
CA ILE A 63 11.82 -13.31 24.81
C ILE A 63 11.22 -11.98 25.30
N ALA A 64 11.47 -11.62 26.57
CA ALA A 64 11.01 -10.37 27.17
C ALA A 64 11.70 -9.14 26.55
N GLN A 65 12.99 -9.25 26.20
CA GLN A 65 13.76 -8.16 25.59
C GLN A 65 13.43 -8.01 24.10
N VAL A 66 13.27 -9.12 23.39
CA VAL A 66 12.78 -9.13 21.98
C VAL A 66 11.39 -8.51 21.89
N GLY A 67 10.50 -8.80 22.85
CA GLY A 67 9.18 -8.19 22.93
C GLY A 67 9.23 -6.69 23.20
N ALA A 68 10.15 -6.22 24.04
CA ALA A 68 10.35 -4.80 24.31
C ALA A 68 10.91 -4.05 23.09
N ASP A 69 11.86 -4.64 22.36
CA ASP A 69 12.45 -4.05 21.16
C ASP A 69 11.45 -4.02 19.99
N LEU A 70 10.68 -5.09 19.79
CA LEU A 70 9.56 -5.11 18.84
C LEU A 70 8.53 -4.03 19.19
N ARG A 71 8.15 -3.92 20.46
CA ARG A 71 7.22 -2.89 20.92
C ARG A 71 7.79 -1.49 20.66
N SER A 72 9.07 -1.26 20.92
CA SER A 72 9.76 0.01 20.63
C SER A 72 9.73 0.33 19.13
N MET A 73 9.97 -0.67 18.27
CA MET A 73 9.90 -0.50 16.81
C MET A 73 8.49 -0.19 16.31
N PHE A 74 7.47 -0.90 16.81
CA PHE A 74 6.07 -0.62 16.49
C PHE A 74 5.64 0.76 16.96
N LEU A 75 6.08 1.18 18.16
CA LEU A 75 5.75 2.49 18.72
C LEU A 75 6.47 3.61 17.97
N GLY A 76 7.70 3.38 17.52
CA GLY A 76 8.45 4.25 16.61
C GLY A 76 7.76 4.41 15.25
N MET A 77 7.33 3.32 14.62
CA MET A 77 6.56 3.39 13.38
C MET A 77 5.23 4.12 13.58
N ALA A 78 4.50 3.82 14.66
CA ALA A 78 3.25 4.52 14.97
C ALA A 78 3.47 6.02 15.20
N ALA A 79 4.55 6.40 15.87
CA ALA A 79 4.93 7.80 16.07
C ALA A 79 5.28 8.49 14.74
N CYS A 80 6.06 7.85 13.87
CA CYS A 80 6.37 8.38 12.54
C CYS A 80 5.10 8.56 11.68
N THR A 81 4.23 7.54 11.62
CA THR A 81 2.97 7.64 10.85
C THR A 81 2.04 8.71 11.41
N THR A 82 1.91 8.81 12.74
CA THR A 82 1.10 9.85 13.38
C THR A 82 1.69 11.24 13.14
N ALA A 83 3.02 11.38 13.20
CA ALA A 83 3.68 12.63 12.86
C ALA A 83 3.47 13.01 11.39
N SER A 84 3.56 12.06 10.46
CA SER A 84 3.26 12.29 9.04
C SER A 84 1.80 12.69 8.81
N LEU A 85 0.85 12.08 9.53
CA LEU A 85 -0.56 12.47 9.49
C LEU A 85 -0.77 13.87 10.04
N VAL A 86 -0.18 14.19 11.20
CA VAL A 86 -0.25 15.52 11.81
C VAL A 86 0.41 16.56 10.93
N VAL A 87 1.51 16.25 10.24
CA VAL A 87 2.14 17.17 9.27
C VAL A 87 1.26 17.36 8.04
N GLN A 88 0.54 16.33 7.57
CA GLN A 88 -0.43 16.48 6.48
C GLN A 88 -1.61 17.35 6.92
N LEU A 89 -2.27 17.03 8.04
CA LEU A 89 -3.38 17.80 8.61
C LEU A 89 -2.98 19.23 8.99
N ALA A 90 -1.78 19.43 9.55
CA ALA A 90 -1.27 20.77 9.88
C ALA A 90 -0.83 21.57 8.64
N ARG A 91 -0.59 20.91 7.50
CA ARG A 91 -0.34 21.55 6.20
C ARG A 91 -1.61 21.82 5.41
N GLU A 92 -2.72 21.13 5.71
CA GLU A 92 -4.05 21.42 5.15
C GLU A 92 -4.55 22.82 5.57
N ASP A 93 -4.12 23.34 6.73
CA ASP A 93 -4.42 24.72 7.19
C ASP A 93 -3.63 25.82 6.42
N ARG A 94 -2.67 25.46 5.55
CA ARG A 94 -1.91 26.43 4.73
C ARG A 94 -2.05 26.16 3.23
N CYS A 95 -3.20 26.56 2.68
CA CYS A 95 -3.37 27.04 1.30
C CYS A 95 -2.91 26.15 0.12
N MET A 96 -2.88 24.81 0.19
CA MET A 96 -2.51 24.02 -1.00
C MET A 96 -3.34 22.76 -1.30
N PHE A 97 -4.23 22.32 -0.41
CA PHE A 97 -5.20 21.27 -0.76
C PHE A 97 -6.55 21.90 -1.07
N GLN A 98 -6.61 22.57 -2.21
CA GLN A 98 -7.88 22.87 -2.85
C GLN A 98 -8.49 21.51 -3.27
N GLU A 99 -9.56 21.08 -2.60
CA GLU A 99 -10.22 19.77 -2.81
C GLU A 99 -10.59 19.49 -4.29
N GLU A 100 -10.70 20.54 -5.11
CA GLU A 100 -10.78 20.50 -6.57
C GLU A 100 -9.99 21.69 -7.15
N PRO A 101 -9.13 21.53 -8.18
CA PRO A 101 -8.67 22.68 -8.94
C PRO A 101 -9.89 23.42 -9.54
N PRO A 102 -9.99 24.76 -9.40
CA PRO A 102 -11.17 25.55 -9.78
C PRO A 102 -11.47 25.61 -11.29
N LEU A 103 -10.75 24.85 -12.12
CA LEU A 103 -10.99 24.74 -13.56
C LEU A 103 -10.88 23.26 -13.97
N PRO A 104 -11.90 22.69 -14.62
CA PRO A 104 -12.02 21.25 -14.87
C PRO A 104 -11.00 20.80 -15.93
N PRO A 105 -10.07 19.86 -15.64
CA PRO A 105 -9.16 19.34 -16.63
C PRO A 105 -9.66 17.99 -17.17
N SER A 106 -10.71 18.02 -17.99
CA SER A 106 -10.85 17.25 -19.25
C SER A 106 -12.33 16.95 -19.61
N PRO A 107 -12.66 16.89 -20.91
CA PRO A 107 -13.99 16.46 -21.38
C PRO A 107 -14.36 15.02 -20.97
N ALA A 108 -13.41 14.19 -20.53
CA ALA A 108 -13.66 12.85 -20.01
C ALA A 108 -14.23 12.87 -18.57
N GLN A 109 -13.77 13.82 -17.74
CA GLN A 109 -14.33 14.03 -16.40
C GLN A 109 -15.75 14.60 -16.45
N GLN A 110 -16.06 15.41 -17.47
CA GLN A 110 -17.42 15.89 -17.70
C GLN A 110 -18.37 14.75 -18.08
N LEU A 111 -17.92 13.82 -18.94
CA LEU A 111 -18.70 12.64 -19.31
C LEU A 111 -18.87 11.64 -18.15
N GLN A 112 -17.92 11.59 -17.22
CA GLN A 112 -18.04 10.78 -15.99
C GLN A 112 -19.00 11.42 -14.99
N ARG A 113 -18.93 12.74 -14.81
CA ARG A 113 -19.82 13.51 -13.94
C ARG A 113 -21.27 13.52 -14.45
N ASP A 114 -21.47 13.64 -15.77
CA ASP A 114 -22.79 13.50 -16.42
C ASP A 114 -23.36 12.09 -16.27
N ARG A 115 -22.50 11.07 -16.17
CA ARG A 115 -22.94 9.68 -15.91
C ARG A 115 -23.19 9.40 -14.43
N GLU A 116 -22.45 10.05 -13.53
CA GLU A 116 -22.59 9.91 -12.07
C GLU A 116 -23.91 10.54 -11.55
N ASP A 117 -24.42 11.60 -12.19
CA ASP A 117 -25.70 12.25 -11.84
C ASP A 117 -26.95 11.41 -12.21
N GLU A 118 -26.83 10.38 -13.06
CA GLU A 118 -27.99 9.58 -13.54
C GLU A 118 -28.33 8.32 -12.69
N GLY A 119 -27.74 8.12 -11.51
CA GLY A 119 -28.18 7.04 -10.59
C GLY A 119 -27.49 5.67 -10.82
N GLN A 120 -26.19 5.62 -10.53
CA GLN A 120 -25.27 4.52 -10.90
C GLN A 120 -25.18 3.30 -9.97
N THR A 121 -26.12 3.03 -9.05
CA THR A 121 -26.00 1.81 -8.22
C THR A 121 -26.26 0.52 -9.01
N ASP A 122 -27.14 0.56 -10.02
CA ASP A 122 -27.39 -0.58 -10.91
C ASP A 122 -26.30 -0.74 -11.99
N GLU A 123 -25.61 0.36 -12.35
CA GLU A 123 -24.57 0.37 -13.38
C GLU A 123 -23.22 -0.13 -12.85
N PHE A 124 -22.91 0.05 -11.56
CA PHE A 124 -21.68 -0.47 -10.94
C PHE A 124 -21.61 -1.99 -10.98
N TRP A 125 -22.65 -2.67 -10.47
CA TRP A 125 -22.70 -4.14 -10.47
C TRP A 125 -22.72 -4.71 -11.88
N THR A 126 -23.40 -4.03 -12.81
CA THR A 126 -23.44 -4.40 -14.22
C THR A 126 -22.07 -4.25 -14.89
N SER A 127 -21.38 -3.14 -14.65
CA SER A 127 -20.02 -2.87 -15.15
C SER A 127 -19.00 -3.83 -14.55
N LEU A 128 -19.09 -4.10 -13.24
CA LEU A 128 -18.23 -5.08 -12.55
C LEU A 128 -18.43 -6.48 -13.14
N ARG A 129 -19.68 -6.89 -13.36
CA ARG A 129 -19.99 -8.18 -13.99
C ARG A 129 -19.47 -8.26 -15.43
N ARG A 130 -19.57 -7.16 -16.19
CA ARG A 130 -19.06 -7.08 -17.56
C ARG A 130 -17.53 -7.13 -17.61
N LEU A 131 -16.87 -6.49 -16.66
CA LEU A 131 -15.41 -6.52 -16.50
C LEU A 131 -14.93 -7.93 -16.12
N LEU A 132 -15.61 -8.61 -15.19
CA LEU A 132 -15.31 -9.99 -14.81
C LEU A 132 -15.64 -11.01 -15.93
N ALA A 133 -16.55 -10.69 -16.83
CA ALA A 133 -16.85 -11.50 -18.01
C ALA A 133 -15.82 -11.31 -19.14
N ASP A 134 -15.02 -10.24 -19.09
CA ASP A 134 -13.99 -9.96 -20.08
C ASP A 134 -12.77 -10.88 -19.88
N LYS A 135 -12.42 -11.63 -20.93
CA LYS A 135 -11.33 -12.61 -20.86
C LYS A 135 -9.96 -11.95 -20.72
N GLN A 136 -9.76 -10.76 -21.29
CA GLN A 136 -8.50 -10.02 -21.21
C GLN A 136 -8.28 -9.56 -19.77
N PHE A 137 -9.32 -9.02 -19.13
CA PHE A 137 -9.29 -8.64 -17.73
C PHE A 137 -9.03 -9.84 -16.82
N MET A 138 -9.72 -10.97 -17.04
CA MET A 138 -9.52 -12.18 -16.24
C MET A 138 -8.10 -12.75 -16.38
N LEU A 139 -7.52 -12.75 -17.59
CA LEU A 139 -6.13 -13.14 -17.82
C LEU A 139 -5.14 -12.22 -17.08
N MET A 140 -5.38 -10.90 -17.13
CA MET A 140 -4.57 -9.92 -16.41
C MET A 140 -4.69 -10.10 -14.88
N LEU A 141 -5.91 -10.31 -14.38
CA LEU A 141 -6.18 -10.53 -12.97
C LEU A 141 -5.45 -11.78 -12.46
N VAL A 142 -5.58 -12.91 -13.15
CA VAL A 142 -4.90 -14.17 -12.78
C VAL A 142 -3.39 -14.01 -12.83
N SER A 143 -2.86 -13.37 -13.87
CA SER A 143 -1.41 -13.12 -13.99
C SER A 143 -0.87 -12.28 -12.82
N TRP A 144 -1.58 -11.21 -12.47
CA TRP A 144 -1.22 -10.36 -11.32
C TRP A 144 -1.34 -11.11 -9.99
N SER A 145 -2.43 -11.85 -9.77
CA SER A 145 -2.63 -12.63 -8.54
C SER A 145 -1.59 -13.74 -8.37
N LEU A 146 -1.20 -14.41 -9.46
CA LEU A 146 -0.11 -15.40 -9.42
C LEU A 146 1.22 -14.74 -9.10
N ASN A 147 1.52 -13.59 -9.70
CA ASN A 147 2.74 -12.84 -9.41
C ASN A 147 2.82 -12.44 -7.93
N VAL A 148 1.73 -11.88 -7.38
CA VAL A 148 1.62 -11.50 -5.98
C VAL A 148 1.71 -12.72 -5.05
N GLY A 149 1.07 -13.84 -5.43
CA GLY A 149 1.14 -15.09 -4.67
C GLY A 149 2.54 -15.66 -4.58
N VAL A 150 3.27 -15.70 -5.71
CA VAL A 150 4.67 -16.12 -5.75
C VAL A 150 5.55 -15.17 -4.95
N TYR A 151 5.34 -13.86 -5.05
CA TYR A 151 6.06 -12.88 -4.25
C TYR A 151 5.87 -13.10 -2.74
N CYS A 152 4.63 -13.31 -2.29
CA CYS A 152 4.31 -13.60 -0.89
C CYS A 152 4.95 -14.91 -0.41
N ALA A 153 4.90 -15.96 -1.23
CA ALA A 153 5.51 -17.25 -0.92
C ALA A 153 7.03 -17.13 -0.81
N ILE A 154 7.69 -16.47 -1.77
CA ILE A 154 9.14 -16.24 -1.73
C ILE A 154 9.51 -15.42 -0.49
N ASN A 155 8.81 -14.33 -0.20
CA ASN A 155 9.12 -13.48 0.95
C ASN A 155 9.01 -14.26 2.29
N THR A 156 8.01 -15.14 2.39
CA THR A 156 7.82 -16.01 3.57
C THR A 156 8.86 -17.12 3.66
N LEU A 157 9.17 -17.79 2.55
CA LEU A 157 10.15 -18.87 2.50
C LEU A 157 11.59 -18.37 2.55
N LEU A 158 11.86 -17.13 2.17
CA LEU A 158 13.21 -16.57 2.12
C LEU A 158 13.87 -16.67 3.49
N SER A 159 13.16 -16.33 4.55
CA SER A 159 13.64 -16.49 5.93
C SER A 159 13.99 -17.94 6.24
N GLN A 160 13.20 -18.92 5.78
CA GLN A 160 13.44 -20.34 6.05
C GLN A 160 14.54 -20.95 5.15
N LEU A 161 14.74 -20.43 3.94
CA LEU A 161 15.72 -20.93 2.97
C LEU A 161 17.14 -20.42 3.23
N ILE A 162 17.27 -19.20 3.77
CA ILE A 162 18.56 -18.56 4.06
C ILE A 162 19.22 -19.10 5.35
N LEU A 163 18.43 -19.40 6.38
CA LEU A 163 18.92 -19.91 7.66
C LEU A 163 19.80 -21.18 7.56
N PRO A 164 19.51 -22.18 6.69
CA PRO A 164 20.36 -23.36 6.56
C PRO A 164 21.66 -23.17 5.75
N HIS A 165 21.73 -22.19 4.82
CA HIS A 165 22.90 -22.01 3.95
C HIS A 165 23.85 -20.90 4.43
N HIS A 166 23.34 -19.92 5.17
CA HIS A 166 24.14 -18.92 5.89
C HIS A 166 23.80 -19.01 7.38
N PRO A 167 24.50 -19.86 8.16
CA PRO A 167 24.46 -19.75 9.61
C PRO A 167 25.09 -18.40 9.96
N VAL A 168 24.27 -17.37 10.07
CA VAL A 168 24.66 -16.21 10.86
C VAL A 168 25.04 -16.81 12.21
N ASN A 169 26.24 -16.48 12.72
CA ASN A 169 26.67 -16.74 14.10
C ASN A 169 25.80 -15.95 15.09
N VAL A 170 24.49 -16.10 15.00
CA VAL A 170 23.53 -15.94 16.07
C VAL A 170 23.36 -17.35 16.58
N ALA A 171 23.79 -17.58 17.81
CA ALA A 171 23.68 -18.85 18.50
C ALA A 171 22.22 -19.29 18.64
N ILE A 172 21.66 -19.91 17.60
CA ILE A 172 20.49 -20.77 17.69
C ILE A 172 21.00 -22.09 18.26
N ALA A 173 21.14 -22.14 19.59
CA ALA A 173 21.30 -23.42 20.28
C ALA A 173 19.89 -24.05 20.39
N PRO A 174 19.72 -25.34 20.02
CA PRO A 174 18.43 -25.99 19.94
C PRO A 174 17.90 -26.43 21.32
N ALA A 175 16.57 -26.64 21.34
CA ALA A 175 15.69 -27.20 22.38
C ALA A 175 15.07 -26.20 23.36
#